data_AF-A0A935SIL3-F1
#
_entry.id   AF-A0A935SIL3-F1
#
_cell.length_a   1.000
_cell.length_b   1.000
_cell.length_c   1.000
_cell.angle_alpha   90.00
_cell.angle_beta   90.00
_cell.angle_gamma   90.00
#
_symmetry.space_group_name_H-M   'P 1'
#
loop_
_entity.id
_entity.type
_entity.pdbx_description
1 polymer ?
#
loop_
_entity_poly.entity_id
_entity_poly.type
_entity_poly.pdbx_seq_one_letter_code
_entity_poly.pdbx_strand_id
1 'polypeptide(L)' 'MEIAEIKSRLTLANLLSYYSLKPDKNLRLHCPFHDDKTPSLQVYYKTHTAYCFSSNCKTMARAWM' A
#
# COMPACT_ATOMS: atom_id res chain seq x y z
N MET A 1 -23.39 5.82 9.27
CA MET A 1 -22.27 5.94 8.32
C MET A 1 -21.86 4.52 7.94
N GLU A 2 -22.13 4.10 6.71
CA GLU A 2 -21.83 2.73 6.27
C GLU A 2 -20.34 2.55 5.96
N ILE A 3 -19.82 1.34 6.16
CA ILE A 3 -18.42 0.98 5.92
C ILE A 3 -17.98 1.29 4.48
N ALA A 4 -18.90 1.14 3.51
CA ALA A 4 -18.63 1.44 2.10
C ALA A 4 -18.32 2.92 1.85
N GLU A 5 -19.02 3.83 2.53
CA GLU A 5 -18.83 5.27 2.37
C GLU A 5 -17.48 5.73 2.95
N ILE A 6 -17.08 5.12 4.07
CA ILE A 6 -15.77 5.36 4.70
C ILE A 6 -14.64 4.93 3.76
N LYS A 7 -14.76 3.74 3.16
CA LYS A 7 -13.79 3.21 2.20
C LYS A 7 -13.72 4.07 0.93
N SER A 8 -14.84 4.62 0.46
CA SER A 8 -14.86 5.52 -0.69
C SER A 8 -14.16 6.86 -0.43
N ARG A 9 -14.13 7.33 0.83
CA ARG A 9 -13.43 8.58 1.22
C ARG A 9 -11.95 8.37 1.56
N LEU A 10 -11.55 7.14 1.87
CA LEU A 10 -10.16 6.78 2.18
C LEU A 10 -9.40 6.45 0.90
N THR A 11 -8.64 7.42 0.41
CA THR A 11 -7.71 7.19 -0.69
C THR A 11 -6.44 6.50 -0.19
N LEU A 12 -5.82 5.69 -1.05
CA LEU A 12 -4.53 5.06 -0.77
C LEU A 12 -3.44 6.11 -0.48
N ALA A 13 -3.52 7.28 -1.10
CA ALA A 13 -2.61 8.40 -0.84
C ALA A 13 -2.72 8.92 0.60
N ASN A 14 -3.95 9.08 1.12
CA ASN A 14 -4.17 9.51 2.51
C ASN A 14 -3.66 8.46 3.49
N LEU A 15 -3.88 7.17 3.21
CA LEU A 15 -3.36 6.07 4.01
C LEU A 15 -1.83 6.07 4.07
N LEU A 16 -1.18 6.18 2.91
CA LEU A 16 0.28 6.24 2.83
C LEU A 16 0.83 7.46 3.59
N SER A 17 0.22 8.62 3.41
CA SER A 17 0.60 9.85 4.13
C SER A 17 0.44 9.72 5.65
N TYR A 18 -0.68 9.12 6.10
CA TYR A 18 -0.97 8.90 7.52
C TYR A 18 0.11 8.03 8.19
N TYR A 19 0.57 6.98 7.50
CA TYR A 19 1.66 6.12 7.97
C TYR A 19 3.06 6.66 7.64
N SER A 20 3.18 7.88 7.13
CA SER A 20 4.46 8.47 6.69
C SER A 20 5.21 7.61 5.66
N LEU A 21 4.49 6.80 4.89
CA LEU A 21 5.02 5.98 3.81
C LEU A 21 5.04 6.81 2.53
N LYS A 22 6.24 7.10 2.03
CA LYS A 22 6.42 7.83 0.77
C LYS A 22 6.93 6.89 -0.32
N PRO A 23 6.12 6.59 -1.35
CA PRO A 23 6.62 5.89 -2.53
C PRO A 23 7.67 6.72 -3.27
N ASP A 24 8.59 6.02 -3.94
CA ASP A 24 9.60 6.61 -4.81
C ASP A 24 9.01 7.07 -6.17
N LYS A 25 9.89 7.52 -7.08
CA LYS A 25 9.51 7.94 -8.45
C LYS A 25 8.83 6.82 -9.25
N ASN A 26 9.10 5.55 -8.94
CA ASN A 26 8.49 4.38 -9.56
C ASN A 26 7.27 3.86 -8.80
N LEU A 27 6.77 4.62 -7.82
CA LEU A 27 5.67 4.24 -6.94
C LEU A 27 5.97 3.00 -6.07
N ARG A 28 7.24 2.81 -5.69
CA ARG A 28 7.69 1.69 -4.85
C ARG A 28 8.10 2.16 -3.47
N LEU A 29 7.94 1.30 -2.47
CA LEU A 29 8.40 1.54 -1.11
C LEU A 29 8.80 0.24 -0.40
N HIS A 30 9.51 0.38 0.71
CA HIS A 30 9.84 -0.75 1.59
C HIS A 30 8.58 -1.24 2.28
N CYS A 31 8.31 -2.53 2.19
CA CYS A 31 7.13 -3.12 2.79
C CYS A 31 7.18 -2.96 4.32
N PRO A 32 6.18 -2.37 4.98
CA PRO A 32 6.18 -2.25 6.44
C PRO A 32 5.93 -3.59 7.15
N PHE A 33 5.54 -4.63 6.41
CA PHE A 33 5.16 -5.94 6.96
C PHE A 33 6.34 -6.91 7.08
N HIS A 34 7.48 -6.59 6.48
CA HIS A 34 8.71 -7.37 6.64
C HIS A 34 9.92 -6.47 6.39
N ASP A 35 11.03 -6.78 7.05
CA ASP A 35 12.27 -6.06 6.83
C ASP A 35 12.90 -6.50 5.49
N ASP A 36 12.97 -5.57 4.54
CA ASP A 36 13.57 -5.78 3.23
C ASP A 36 14.54 -4.65 2.91
N LYS A 37 15.71 -5.02 2.39
CA LYS A 37 16.74 -4.07 1.96
C LYS A 37 16.37 -3.38 0.65
N THR A 38 15.42 -3.93 -0.10
CA THR A 38 14.97 -3.37 -1.37
C THR A 38 13.49 -2.99 -1.32
N PRO A 39 13.06 -1.93 -2.04
CA PRO A 39 11.66 -1.57 -2.11
C PRO A 39 10.88 -2.61 -2.91
N SER A 40 10.21 -3.52 -2.20
CA SER A 40 9.47 -4.65 -2.77
C SER A 40 7.96 -4.43 -2.86
N LEU A 41 7.43 -3.34 -2.28
CA LEU A 41 6.02 -2.97 -2.36
C LEU A 41 5.77 -1.94 -3.47
N GLN A 42 4.93 -2.26 -4.44
CA GLN A 42 4.50 -1.39 -5.53
C GLN A 42 3.09 -0.86 -5.25
N VAL A 43 2.92 0.45 -5.39
CA VAL A 43 1.65 1.16 -5.20
C VAL A 43 1.03 1.46 -6.56
N TYR A 44 -0.27 1.21 -6.69
CA TYR A 44 -1.08 1.48 -7.88
C TYR A 44 -2.23 2.43 -7.52
N TYR A 45 -2.06 3.72 -7.77
CA TYR A 45 -3.09 4.72 -7.48
C TYR A 45 -4.35 4.57 -8.35
N LYS A 46 -4.21 4.07 -9.59
CA LYS A 46 -5.36 3.91 -10.50
C LYS A 46 -6.39 2.90 -9.98
N THR A 47 -5.90 1.77 -9.47
CA THR A 47 -6.72 0.70 -8.90
C THR A 47 -6.83 0.80 -7.38
N HIS A 48 -6.16 1.79 -6.78
CA HIS A 48 -6.00 1.94 -5.34
C HIS A 48 -5.54 0.67 -4.62
N THR A 49 -4.63 -0.07 -5.26
CA THR A 49 -4.07 -1.31 -4.71
C THR A 49 -2.58 -1.13 -4.43
N ALA A 50 -2.06 -1.95 -3.52
CA ALA A 50 -0.62 -2.11 -3.32
C ALA A 50 -0.29 -3.60 -3.41
N TYR A 51 0.85 -3.93 -3.99
CA TYR A 51 1.29 -5.32 -4.16
C TYR A 51 2.75 -5.49 -3.76
N CYS A 52 3.03 -6.50 -2.95
CA CYS A 52 4.39 -6.81 -2.55
C CYS A 52 4.94 -7.98 -3.36
N PHE A 53 6.08 -7.79 -4.02
CA PHE A 53 6.76 -8.81 -4.82
C PHE A 53 7.68 -9.73 -4.00
N SER A 54 7.85 -9.46 -2.71
CA SER A 54 8.69 -10.29 -1.84
C SER A 54 7.94 -11.54 -1.38
N SER A 55 8.56 -12.71 -1.56
CA SER A 55 8.02 -14.00 -1.09
C SER A 55 7.95 -14.10 0.43
N ASN A 56 8.67 -13.23 1.15
CA ASN A 56 8.64 -13.16 2.63
C ASN A 56 7.48 -12.31 3.16
N CYS A 57 6.69 -11.68 2.28
CA CYS A 57 5.56 -10.88 2.70
C CYS A 57 4.36 -11.78 3.07
N LYS A 58 4.17 -12.03 4.36
CA LYS A 58 3.04 -12.82 4.90
C LYS A 58 1.68 -12.19 4.60
N THR A 59 1.64 -10.87 4.47
CA THR A 59 0.46 -10.14 4.02
C THR A 59 0.41 -10.26 2.50
N MET A 60 -0.22 -11.33 2.00
CA MET A 60 -0.57 -11.41 0.57
C MET A 60 -1.46 -10.20 0.30
N ALA A 61 -0.91 -9.21 -0.40
CA ALA A 61 -1.50 -7.89 -0.56
C ALA A 61 -2.72 -7.96 -1.48
N ARG A 62 -3.81 -8.57 -1.01
CA ARG A 62 -5.14 -8.33 -1.53
C ARG A 62 -5.54 -6.96 -1.03
N ALA A 63 -5.40 -5.99 -1.94
CA ALA A 63 -6.19 -4.77 -2.06
C ALA A 63 -6.95 -4.41 -0.77
N TRP A 64 -6.38 -3.54 0.05
CA TRP A 64 -7.17 -2.82 1.05
C TRP A 64 -8.00 -1.75 0.34
N MET A 65 -9.08 -2.21 -0.31
CA MET A 65 -10.32 -1.46 -0.55
C MET A 65 -11.49 -2.42 -0.43
#